data_AF-A0A7C0ZX02-F1
#
_entry.id   AF-A0A7C0ZX02-F1
#
_cell.length_a   1.000
_cell.length_b   1.000
_cell.length_c   1.000
_cell.angle_alpha   90.00
_cell.angle_beta   90.00
_cell.angle_gamma   90.00
#
_symmetry.space_group_name_H-M   'P 1'
#
loop_
_entity.id
_entity.type
_entity.pdbx_description
1 polymer ?
#
loop_
_entity_poly.entity_id
_entity_poly.type
_entity_poly.pdbx_seq_one_letter_code
_entity_poly.pdbx_strand_id
1 'polypeptide(L)'
;MTFPRVPDASAVAEHFAHALRAARRDDTPYRHWALSDVLPEDLAVGVLVLPIVPPMVGDSHGVRDTDNRKRTFFTPELRARFPTCAAFAEGLQRPQIARLFQETCGIEVAGGYLRMEYIQDTDGAWLEPHRDIPE
;
A
#
# COMPACT_ATOMS: atom_id res chain seq x y z
N MET A 1 -15.68 20.55 10.54
CA MET A 1 -15.47 19.51 9.51
C MET A 1 -14.08 18.95 9.73
N THR A 2 -13.96 17.64 9.96
CA THR A 2 -12.64 16.99 10.13
C THR A 2 -12.04 16.86 8.74
N PHE A 3 -11.08 17.72 8.43
CA PHE A 3 -10.26 17.61 7.24
C PHE A 3 -8.99 16.81 7.62
N PRO A 4 -8.53 15.87 6.77
CA PRO A 4 -9.15 15.45 5.52
C PRO A 4 -10.41 14.58 5.75
N ARG A 5 -11.34 14.63 4.78
CA ARG A 5 -12.51 13.77 4.78
C ARG A 5 -12.04 12.32 4.62
N VAL A 6 -12.67 11.39 5.31
CA VAL A 6 -12.38 9.97 5.16
C VAL A 6 -13.41 9.36 4.22
N PRO A 7 -13.01 8.82 3.05
CA PRO A 7 -13.95 8.18 2.15
C PRO A 7 -14.42 6.83 2.69
N ASP A 8 -15.59 6.39 2.25
CA ASP A 8 -16.09 5.06 2.57
C ASP A 8 -15.18 3.98 1.98
N ALA A 9 -14.97 2.88 2.72
CA ALA A 9 -14.13 1.77 2.25
C ALA A 9 -14.63 1.16 0.92
N SER A 10 -15.93 1.22 0.62
CA SER A 10 -16.46 0.80 -0.69
C SER A 10 -16.02 1.74 -1.81
N ALA A 11 -16.04 3.06 -1.58
CA ALA A 11 -15.57 4.03 -2.55
C ALA A 11 -14.06 3.88 -2.80
N VAL A 12 -13.26 3.63 -1.76
CA VAL A 12 -11.83 3.30 -1.90
C VAL A 12 -11.63 2.06 -2.79
N ALA A 13 -12.40 1.00 -2.53
CA ALA A 13 -12.30 -0.23 -3.31
C ALA A 13 -12.74 -0.04 -4.76
N GLU A 14 -13.81 0.70 -5.01
CA GLU A 14 -14.29 1.00 -6.37
C GLU A 14 -13.29 1.83 -7.16
N HIS A 15 -12.70 2.86 -6.54
CA HIS A 15 -11.65 3.69 -7.14
C HIS A 15 -10.42 2.84 -7.49
N PHE A 16 -9.93 2.05 -6.55
CA PHE A 16 -8.81 1.14 -6.79
C PHE A 16 -9.11 0.11 -7.88
N ALA A 17 -10.32 -0.46 -7.89
CA ALA A 17 -10.73 -1.42 -8.91
C ALA A 17 -10.80 -0.79 -10.31
N HIS A 18 -11.17 0.49 -10.41
CA HIS A 18 -11.10 1.23 -11.67
C HIS A 18 -9.65 1.35 -12.15
N ALA A 19 -8.74 1.80 -11.28
CA ALA A 19 -7.32 1.93 -11.59
C ALA A 19 -6.67 0.59 -11.99
N LEU A 20 -7.00 -0.50 -11.29
CA LEU A 20 -6.46 -1.83 -11.59
C LEU A 20 -6.96 -2.38 -12.94
N ARG A 21 -8.23 -2.14 -13.30
CA ARG A 21 -8.75 -2.53 -14.63
C ARG A 21 -8.15 -1.71 -15.76
N ALA A 22 -7.82 -0.45 -15.50
CA ALA A 22 -7.18 0.44 -16.47
C ALA A 22 -5.65 0.29 -16.53
N ALA A 23 -5.07 -0.59 -15.72
CA ALA A 23 -3.63 -0.73 -15.58
C ALA A 23 -2.97 -1.12 -16.91
N ARG A 24 -1.87 -0.45 -17.25
CA ARG A 24 -1.06 -0.80 -18.41
C ARG A 24 -0.13 -1.96 -18.05
N ARG A 25 -0.32 -3.11 -18.69
CA ARG A 25 0.63 -4.22 -18.60
C ARG A 25 1.85 -3.98 -19.49
N ASP A 26 3.01 -4.34 -18.98
CA ASP A 26 4.25 -4.49 -19.75
C ASP A 26 4.94 -5.79 -19.29
N ASP A 27 5.70 -6.42 -20.18
CA ASP A 27 6.38 -7.69 -19.94
C ASP A 27 7.91 -7.55 -19.95
N THR A 28 8.46 -6.34 -20.19
CA THR A 28 9.90 -6.07 -20.22
C THR A 28 10.33 -5.13 -19.09
N PRO A 29 11.39 -5.42 -18.32
CA PRO A 29 12.21 -6.64 -18.32
C PRO A 29 11.56 -7.84 -17.61
N TYR A 30 10.40 -7.64 -16.99
CA TYR A 30 9.56 -8.68 -16.39
C TYR A 30 8.10 -8.22 -16.43
N ARG A 31 7.16 -9.16 -16.25
CA ARG A 31 5.73 -8.86 -16.22
C ARG A 31 5.38 -7.93 -15.06
N HIS A 32 4.80 -6.77 -15.36
CA HIS A 32 4.36 -5.78 -14.40
C HIS A 32 3.17 -4.97 -14.92
N TRP A 33 2.53 -4.23 -14.01
CA TRP A 33 1.40 -3.35 -14.31
C TRP A 33 1.67 -1.95 -13.76
N ALA A 34 1.56 -0.95 -14.62
CA ALA A 34 1.60 0.46 -14.23
C ALA A 34 0.16 0.96 -14.03
N LEU A 35 -0.15 1.37 -12.81
CA LEU A 35 -1.44 1.97 -12.45
C LEU A 35 -1.29 3.49 -12.35
N SER A 36 -2.40 4.20 -12.51
CA SER A 36 -2.50 5.64 -12.31
C SER A 36 -3.82 5.94 -11.60
N ASP A 37 -3.89 7.06 -10.89
CA ASP A 37 -5.08 7.46 -10.13
C ASP A 37 -5.58 6.34 -9.19
N VAL A 38 -4.68 5.79 -8.39
CA VAL A 38 -4.94 4.56 -7.60
C VAL A 38 -5.81 4.80 -6.38
N LEU A 39 -5.79 6.02 -5.82
CA LEU A 39 -6.45 6.36 -4.57
C LEU A 39 -7.32 7.61 -4.74
N PRO A 40 -8.50 7.66 -4.10
CA PRO A 40 -9.25 8.91 -3.98
C PRO A 40 -8.39 10.00 -3.33
N GLU A 41 -8.51 11.25 -3.78
CA GLU A 41 -7.72 12.38 -3.29
C GLU A 41 -7.79 12.53 -1.76
N ASP A 42 -9.00 12.47 -1.21
CA ASP A 42 -9.26 12.51 0.24
C ASP A 42 -8.48 11.44 1.01
N LEU A 43 -8.36 10.23 0.45
CA LEU A 43 -7.60 9.15 1.06
C LEU A 43 -6.08 9.42 0.99
N ALA A 44 -5.61 9.87 -0.17
CA ALA A 44 -4.20 10.21 -0.38
C ALA A 44 -3.75 11.32 0.58
N VAL A 45 -4.52 12.41 0.66
CA VAL A 45 -4.27 13.50 1.63
C VAL A 45 -4.31 12.97 3.05
N GLY A 46 -5.29 12.13 3.38
CA GLY A 46 -5.40 11.49 4.70
C GLY A 46 -4.16 10.69 5.11
N VAL A 47 -3.54 9.96 4.19
CA VAL A 47 -2.31 9.20 4.44
C VAL A 47 -1.11 10.14 4.56
N LEU A 48 -1.03 11.17 3.73
CA LEU A 48 0.08 12.15 3.74
C LEU A 48 0.16 12.97 5.02
N VAL A 49 -0.98 13.25 5.67
CA VAL A 49 -1.04 14.06 6.90
C VAL A 49 -1.09 13.23 8.18
N LEU A 50 -0.85 11.92 8.10
CA LEU A 50 -0.76 11.07 9.30
C LEU A 50 0.30 11.64 10.25
N PRO A 51 -0.02 11.84 11.54
CA PRO A 51 0.93 12.36 12.51
C PRO A 51 1.86 11.24 13.01
N ILE A 52 2.51 10.54 12.08
CA ILE A 52 3.45 9.45 12.32
C ILE A 52 4.80 9.91 11.81
N VAL A 53 5.70 10.20 12.75
CA VAL A 53 7.06 10.64 12.42
C VAL A 53 7.80 9.50 11.70
N PRO A 54 8.52 9.77 10.61
CA PRO A 54 9.41 8.77 9.99
C PRO A 54 10.34 8.16 11.04
N PRO A 55 10.56 6.84 11.03
CA PRO A 55 11.52 6.24 11.94
C PRO A 55 12.91 6.81 11.67
N MET A 56 13.65 7.16 12.72
CA MET A 56 15.07 7.50 12.58
C MET A 56 15.85 6.23 12.21
N VAL A 57 16.24 6.14 10.95
CA VAL A 57 17.10 5.10 10.39
C VAL A 57 18.46 5.74 10.11
N GLY A 58 19.54 5.01 10.42
CA GLY A 58 20.90 5.43 10.10
C GLY A 58 21.21 5.16 8.63
N ASP A 59 22.45 4.77 8.33
CA ASP A 59 22.74 4.18 7.02
C ASP A 59 22.01 2.83 6.90
N SER A 60 21.11 2.71 5.93
CA SER A 60 20.38 1.46 5.65
C SER A 60 21.29 0.38 5.03
N HIS A 61 22.51 0.76 4.61
CA HIS A 61 23.44 -0.08 3.84
C HIS A 61 22.78 -0.73 2.62
N GLY A 62 21.71 -0.11 2.10
CA GLY A 62 20.98 -0.61 0.93
C GLY A 62 20.15 -1.87 1.19
N VAL A 63 20.03 -2.36 2.43
CA VAL A 63 19.29 -3.59 2.74
C VAL A 63 17.93 -3.30 3.36
N ARG A 64 16.99 -4.21 3.13
CA ARG A 64 15.58 -4.05 3.52
C ARG A 64 15.30 -4.43 4.98
N ASP A 65 16.14 -5.26 5.60
CA ASP A 65 15.79 -5.99 6.82
C ASP A 65 16.44 -5.47 8.12
N THR A 66 17.44 -4.60 8.03
CA THR A 66 18.22 -4.10 9.18
C THR A 66 17.32 -3.40 10.23
N ASP A 67 16.36 -2.60 9.77
CA ASP A 67 15.45 -1.84 10.64
C ASP A 67 14.02 -2.40 10.66
N ASN A 68 13.85 -3.70 10.40
CA ASN A 68 12.52 -4.35 10.35
C ASN A 68 11.63 -4.06 11.57
N ARG A 69 12.23 -3.88 12.76
CA ARG A 69 11.53 -3.57 14.01
C ARG A 69 10.95 -2.16 14.07
N LYS A 70 11.41 -1.25 13.20
CA LYS A 70 10.97 0.15 13.11
C LYS A 70 9.92 0.35 12.01
N ARG A 71 9.56 -0.70 11.27
CA ARG A 71 8.56 -0.66 10.19
C ARG A 71 7.18 -0.32 10.75
N THR A 72 6.48 0.58 10.07
CA THR A 72 5.13 0.97 10.44
C THR A 72 4.14 0.22 9.56
N PHE A 73 3.33 -0.65 10.15
CA PHE A 73 2.25 -1.35 9.44
C PHE A 73 0.90 -0.73 9.80
N PHE A 74 -0.09 -0.80 8.92
CA PHE A 74 -1.47 -0.45 9.28
C PHE A 74 -2.11 -1.56 10.11
N THR A 75 -1.64 -1.68 11.36
CA THR A 75 -2.11 -2.64 12.37
C THR A 75 -3.55 -2.32 12.80
N PRO A 76 -4.25 -3.26 13.46
CA PRO A 76 -5.55 -2.97 14.08
C PRO A 76 -5.52 -1.76 15.02
N GLU A 77 -4.43 -1.55 15.75
CA GLU A 77 -4.24 -0.39 16.64
C GLU A 77 -4.17 0.93 15.84
N LEU A 78 -3.36 0.98 14.78
CA LEU A 78 -3.26 2.18 13.95
C LEU A 78 -4.56 2.48 13.20
N ARG A 79 -5.28 1.43 12.76
CA ARG A 79 -6.60 1.56 12.15
C ARG A 79 -7.65 2.08 13.12
N ALA A 80 -7.61 1.65 14.38
CA ALA A 80 -8.50 2.17 15.43
C ALA A 80 -8.21 3.64 15.76
N ARG A 81 -6.94 4.06 15.67
CA ARG A 81 -6.51 5.44 15.94
C ARG A 81 -6.74 6.39 14.77
N PHE A 82 -6.58 5.93 13.53
CA PHE A 82 -6.63 6.74 12.33
C PHE A 82 -7.65 6.19 11.34
N PRO A 83 -8.83 6.83 11.20
CA PRO A 83 -9.90 6.33 10.33
C PRO A 83 -9.49 6.21 8.86
N THR A 84 -8.56 7.04 8.37
CA THR A 84 -7.97 6.89 7.03
C THR A 84 -7.29 5.54 6.85
N CYS A 85 -6.51 5.08 7.83
CA CYS A 85 -5.86 3.77 7.77
C CYS A 85 -6.90 2.63 7.77
N ALA A 86 -7.98 2.79 8.53
CA ALA A 86 -9.09 1.83 8.53
C ALA A 86 -9.77 1.77 7.15
N ALA A 87 -10.18 2.92 6.60
CA ALA A 87 -10.83 3.00 5.29
C ALA A 87 -9.95 2.41 4.17
N PHE A 88 -8.65 2.69 4.20
CA PHE A 88 -7.71 2.15 3.22
C PHE A 88 -7.58 0.62 3.33
N ALA A 89 -7.29 0.12 4.53
CA ALA A 89 -7.14 -1.31 4.76
C ALA A 89 -8.43 -2.09 4.45
N GLU A 90 -9.58 -1.56 4.85
CA GLU A 90 -10.87 -2.20 4.60
C GLU A 90 -11.27 -2.17 3.13
N GLY A 91 -10.92 -1.11 2.40
CA GLY A 91 -11.15 -1.04 0.96
C GLY A 91 -10.36 -2.11 0.20
N LEU A 92 -9.06 -2.21 0.44
CA LEU A 92 -8.20 -3.16 -0.28
C LEU A 92 -8.34 -4.62 0.19
N GLN A 93 -8.77 -4.88 1.43
CA GLN A 93 -8.98 -6.24 1.94
C GLN A 93 -10.24 -6.91 1.36
N ARG A 94 -11.11 -6.16 0.65
CA ARG A 94 -12.38 -6.71 0.15
C ARG A 94 -12.14 -7.89 -0.80
N PRO A 95 -12.97 -8.95 -0.73
CA PRO A 95 -12.85 -10.12 -1.61
C PRO A 95 -12.87 -9.77 -3.10
N GLN A 96 -13.62 -8.74 -3.49
CA GLN A 96 -13.67 -8.29 -4.89
C GLN A 96 -12.32 -7.76 -5.40
N ILE A 97 -11.50 -7.14 -4.55
CA ILE A 97 -10.16 -6.65 -4.92
C ILE A 97 -9.20 -7.82 -5.06
N ALA A 98 -9.23 -8.77 -4.13
CA ALA A 98 -8.44 -9.99 -4.23
C ALA A 98 -8.75 -10.76 -5.53
N ARG A 99 -10.03 -10.96 -5.86
CA ARG A 99 -10.46 -11.60 -7.12
C ARG A 99 -9.95 -10.83 -8.34
N LEU A 100 -10.02 -9.50 -8.33
CA LEU A 100 -9.51 -8.69 -9.43
C LEU A 100 -7.99 -8.83 -9.61
N PHE A 101 -7.23 -8.95 -8.53
CA PHE A 101 -5.80 -9.30 -8.60
C PHE A 101 -5.56 -10.69 -9.18
N GLN A 102 -6.35 -11.69 -8.77
CA GLN A 102 -6.28 -13.04 -9.35
C GLN A 102 -6.53 -13.01 -10.86
N GLU A 103 -7.57 -12.31 -11.30
CA GLU A 103 -7.92 -12.15 -12.73
C GLU A 103 -6.83 -11.38 -13.50
N THR A 104 -6.30 -10.31 -12.92
CA THR A 104 -5.33 -9.43 -13.58
C THR A 104 -3.95 -10.07 -13.67
N CYS A 105 -3.48 -10.68 -12.57
CA CYS A 105 -2.10 -11.16 -12.43
C CYS A 105 -1.95 -12.67 -12.66
N GLY A 106 -3.05 -13.44 -12.64
CA GLY A 106 -3.01 -14.91 -12.75
C GLY A 106 -2.40 -15.58 -11.52
N ILE A 107 -2.70 -15.07 -10.32
CA ILE A 107 -2.15 -15.54 -9.04
C ILE A 107 -3.23 -16.15 -8.16
N GLU A 108 -2.84 -17.08 -7.28
CA GLU A 108 -3.72 -17.61 -6.23
C GLU A 108 -3.82 -16.60 -5.09
N VAL A 109 -5.05 -16.17 -4.77
CA VAL A 109 -5.32 -15.20 -3.68
C VAL A 109 -6.19 -15.79 -2.57
N ALA A 110 -6.71 -17.00 -2.74
CA ALA A 110 -7.54 -17.65 -1.73
C ALA A 110 -6.73 -17.87 -0.44
N GLY A 111 -7.27 -17.42 0.70
CA GLY A 111 -6.56 -17.47 1.98
C GLY A 111 -5.47 -16.41 2.16
N GLY A 112 -5.27 -15.52 1.18
CA GLY A 112 -4.39 -14.36 1.30
C GLY A 112 -4.98 -13.29 2.22
N TYR A 113 -4.09 -12.55 2.90
CA TYR A 113 -4.44 -11.44 3.78
C TYR A 113 -3.71 -10.18 3.35
N LEU A 114 -4.39 -9.04 3.45
CA LEU A 114 -3.78 -7.74 3.20
C LEU A 114 -2.72 -7.45 4.26
N ARG A 115 -1.51 -7.18 3.81
CA ARG A 115 -0.44 -6.62 4.63
C ARG A 115 -0.04 -5.28 4.03
N MET A 116 -0.24 -4.20 4.79
CA MET A 116 0.07 -2.84 4.36
C MET A 116 1.11 -2.23 5.28
N GLU A 117 2.19 -1.76 4.68
CA GLU A 117 3.26 -1.02 5.32
C GLU A 117 3.22 0.44 4.87
N TYR A 118 3.47 1.35 5.80
CA TYR A 118 3.63 2.76 5.56
C TYR A 118 5.11 3.12 5.71
N ILE A 119 5.75 3.35 4.56
CA ILE A 119 7.16 3.68 4.45
C ILE A 119 7.28 5.17 4.14
N GLN A 120 8.18 5.84 4.85
CA GLN A 120 8.50 7.26 4.68
C GLN A 120 10.00 7.35 4.41
N ASP A 121 10.37 7.27 3.14
CA ASP A 121 11.78 7.43 2.72
C ASP A 121 12.20 8.88 2.94
N THR A 122 13.30 9.07 3.66
CA THR A 122 13.89 10.39 3.98
C THR A 122 15.27 10.51 3.34
N ASP A 123 15.89 11.68 3.41
CA ASP A 123 17.20 11.92 2.80
C ASP A 123 18.23 10.86 3.19
N GLY A 124 18.85 10.23 2.18
CA GLY A 124 19.80 9.13 2.36
C GLY A 124 19.18 7.74 2.35
N ALA A 125 17.85 7.59 2.27
CA ALA A 125 17.22 6.29 2.07
C ALA A 125 17.51 5.74 0.66
N TRP A 126 17.99 4.50 0.60
CA TRP A 126 18.22 3.77 -0.64
C TRP A 126 18.14 2.26 -0.40
N LEU A 127 17.91 1.51 -1.49
CA LEU A 127 17.88 0.05 -1.52
C LEU A 127 18.69 -0.48 -2.70
N GLU A 128 19.45 -1.54 -2.48
CA GLU A 128 20.11 -2.29 -3.56
C GLU A 128 19.07 -3.00 -4.43
N PRO A 129 19.37 -3.23 -5.73
CA PRO A 129 18.58 -4.13 -6.56
C PRO A 129 18.40 -5.48 -5.87
N HIS A 130 17.16 -5.84 -5.57
CA HIS A 130 16.82 -7.07 -4.85
C HIS A 130 15.58 -7.72 -5.45
N ARG A 131 15.31 -8.96 -5.01
CA ARG A 131 14.06 -9.66 -5.24
C ARG A 131 13.26 -9.67 -3.95
N ASP A 132 11.93 -9.62 -4.08
CA ASP A 132 11.04 -9.68 -2.92
C ASP A 132 11.02 -11.05 -2.23
N ILE A 133 11.32 -12.12 -2.96
CA ILE A 133 11.38 -13.50 -2.47
C ILE A 133 12.78 -14.10 -2.69
N PRO A 134 13.33 -14.85 -1.71
CA PRO A 134 14.52 -15.68 -1.91
C PRO A 134 14.27 -16.79 -2.97
N GLU A 135 15.35 -17.30 -3.55
CA GLU A 135 15.32 -18.50 -4.43
C GLU A 135 15.05 -19.79 -3.65
#